data_AF-A0A4Q7Y084-F1
#
_entry.id   AF-A0A4Q7Y084-F1
#
_cell.length_a   1.000
_cell.length_b   1.000
_cell.length_c   1.000
_cell.angle_alpha   90.00
_cell.angle_beta   90.00
_cell.angle_gamma   90.00
#
_symmetry.space_group_name_H-M   'P 1'
#
loop_
_entity.id
_entity.type
_entity.pdbx_description
1 polymer ?
#
loop_
_entity_poly.entity_id
_entity_poly.type
_entity_poly.pdbx_seq_one_letter_code
_entity_poly.pdbx_strand_id
1 'polypeptide(L)'
;MATEPHAAPSTTTHVSAVTDGVTRVFTWEEGARIEVRDLGGEIVIEANAAGLRTLAGHFLTLAEDGTPDGAHLHLEENNGLEAGSVGLVLERCDDE
;
A
#
# COMPACT_ATOMS: atom_id res chain seq x y z
N MET A 1 -34.24 11.17 12.47
CA MET A 1 -32.88 11.70 12.69
C MET A 1 -32.00 10.51 13.01
N ALA A 2 -31.19 10.06 12.05
CA ALA A 2 -30.19 9.03 12.30
C ALA A 2 -28.89 9.75 12.68
N THR A 3 -28.40 9.49 13.88
CA THR A 3 -27.09 9.94 14.35
C THR A 3 -26.00 9.21 13.56
N GLU A 4 -25.20 9.94 12.78
CA GLU A 4 -23.97 9.44 12.17
C GLU A 4 -22.98 9.02 13.29
N PRO A 5 -22.34 7.85 13.20
CA PRO A 5 -21.30 7.50 14.16
C PRO A 5 -20.07 8.37 13.88
N HIS A 6 -19.67 9.13 14.89
CA HIS A 6 -18.39 9.83 14.95
C HIS A 6 -17.26 8.80 14.82
N ALA A 7 -16.57 8.80 13.67
CA ALA A 7 -15.40 7.96 13.46
C ALA A 7 -14.31 8.37 14.47
N ALA A 8 -13.89 7.42 15.31
CA ALA A 8 -12.74 7.59 16.19
C ALA A 8 -11.48 7.90 15.35
N PRO A 9 -10.52 8.69 15.86
CA PRO A 9 -9.30 8.97 15.12
C PRO A 9 -8.56 7.66 14.84
N SER A 10 -8.38 7.34 13.55
CA SER A 10 -7.64 6.16 13.11
C SER A 10 -6.17 6.30 13.48
N THR A 11 -5.67 5.36 14.27
CA THR A 11 -4.24 5.16 14.49
C THR A 11 -3.59 4.92 13.12
N THR A 12 -2.37 5.39 12.89
CA THR A 12 -1.74 5.32 11.57
C THR A 12 -0.28 4.93 11.73
N THR A 13 0.14 3.87 11.04
CA THR A 13 1.53 3.40 11.06
C THR A 13 2.28 3.97 9.87
N HIS A 14 3.46 4.51 10.10
CA HIS A 14 4.32 5.06 9.06
C HIS A 14 5.56 4.19 8.88
N VAL A 15 5.85 3.81 7.64
CA VAL A 15 7.08 3.10 7.25
C VAL A 15 7.85 4.03 6.33
N SER A 16 9.09 4.33 6.70
CA SER A 16 9.98 5.13 5.84
C SER A 16 10.92 4.21 5.09
N ALA A 17 10.95 4.33 3.76
CA ALA A 17 11.96 3.68 2.92
C ALA A 17 12.89 4.76 2.35
N VAL A 18 14.20 4.50 2.37
CA VAL A 18 15.19 5.38 1.75
C VAL A 18 15.65 4.72 0.47
N THR A 19 15.33 5.34 -0.67
CA THR A 19 15.78 4.91 -2.00
C THR A 19 16.55 6.07 -2.61
N ASP A 20 17.79 5.84 -3.03
CA ASP A 20 18.68 6.82 -3.68
C ASP A 20 18.84 8.16 -2.95
N GLY A 21 18.77 8.13 -1.62
CA GLY A 21 18.94 9.32 -0.77
C GLY A 21 17.68 10.15 -0.57
N VAL A 22 16.53 9.72 -1.10
CA VAL A 22 15.22 10.32 -0.83
C VAL A 22 14.46 9.44 0.16
N THR A 23 14.08 10.00 1.30
CA THR A 23 13.20 9.33 2.26
C THR A 23 11.76 9.44 1.77
N ARG A 24 11.14 8.30 1.47
CA ARG A 24 9.73 8.18 1.16
C ARG A 24 8.99 7.61 2.36
N VAL A 25 7.78 8.12 2.61
CA VAL A 25 6.94 7.68 3.72
C VAL A 25 5.73 6.97 3.15
N PHE A 26 5.58 5.71 3.53
CA PHE A 26 4.46 4.86 3.23
C PHE A 26 3.58 4.76 4.47
N THR A 27 2.30 5.06 4.31
CA THR A 27 1.37 5.23 5.42
C THR A 27 0.29 4.16 5.38
N TRP A 28 0.20 3.40 6.46
CA TRP A 28 -0.81 2.38 6.68
C TRP A 28 -1.96 2.93 7.51
N GLU A 29 -3.18 2.85 6.98
CA GLU A 29 -4.38 3.09 7.76
C GLU A 29 -4.59 1.96 8.79
N GLU A 30 -5.01 2.31 10.01
CA GLU A 30 -5.32 1.30 11.03
C GLU A 30 -6.37 0.30 10.56
N GLY A 31 -6.08 -0.98 10.84
CA GLY A 31 -6.94 -2.09 10.46
C GLY A 31 -6.95 -2.37 8.97
N ALA A 32 -6.01 -1.79 8.18
CA ALA A 32 -5.78 -2.19 6.80
C ALA A 32 -5.53 -3.70 6.70
N ARG A 33 -6.23 -4.34 5.77
CA ARG A 33 -6.09 -5.77 5.44
C ARG A 33 -6.10 -5.89 3.93
N ILE A 34 -5.07 -6.57 3.39
CA ILE A 34 -4.82 -6.68 1.96
C ILE A 34 -4.41 -8.13 1.67
N GLU A 35 -5.10 -8.77 0.75
CA GLU A 35 -4.81 -10.12 0.27
C GLU A 35 -4.52 -10.06 -1.23
N VAL A 36 -3.54 -10.83 -1.69
CA VAL A 36 -3.18 -10.92 -3.10
C VAL A 36 -3.23 -12.37 -3.54
N ARG A 37 -4.04 -12.67 -4.57
CA ARG A 37 -4.19 -14.01 -5.14
C ARG A 37 -3.87 -14.00 -6.63
N ASP A 38 -3.09 -14.98 -7.06
CA ASP A 38 -2.89 -15.29 -8.48
C ASP A 38 -3.83 -16.43 -8.90
N LEU A 39 -4.73 -16.14 -9.85
CA LEU A 39 -5.68 -17.11 -10.40
C LEU A 39 -5.22 -17.72 -11.74
N GLY A 40 -3.95 -17.54 -12.11
CA GLY A 40 -3.34 -18.11 -13.32
C GLY A 40 -3.61 -17.32 -14.61
N GLY A 41 -4.04 -16.07 -14.49
CA GLY A 41 -4.42 -15.19 -15.59
C GLY A 41 -5.10 -13.89 -15.15
N GLU A 42 -5.45 -13.82 -13.86
CA GLU A 42 -5.95 -12.62 -13.19
C GLU A 42 -5.29 -12.54 -11.81
N ILE A 43 -4.81 -11.35 -11.46
CA ILE A 43 -4.34 -11.04 -10.11
C ILE A 43 -5.48 -10.34 -9.39
N VAL A 44 -5.90 -10.90 -8.26
CA VAL A 44 -6.90 -10.29 -7.39
C VAL A 44 -6.20 -9.65 -6.22
N ILE A 45 -6.30 -8.33 -6.11
CA ILE A 45 -5.95 -7.58 -4.90
C ILE A 45 -7.25 -7.30 -4.16
N GLU A 46 -7.51 -8.05 -3.10
CA GLU A 46 -8.69 -7.90 -2.25
C GLU A 46 -8.29 -7.17 -0.97
N ALA A 47 -8.99 -6.10 -0.62
CA ALA A 47 -8.69 -5.36 0.60
C ALA A 47 -9.95 -4.75 1.20
N ASN A 48 -9.92 -4.52 2.52
CA ASN A 48 -10.94 -3.68 3.15
C ASN A 48 -10.72 -2.19 2.77
N ALA A 49 -11.67 -1.33 3.15
CA ALA A 49 -11.59 0.10 2.79
C ALA A 49 -10.28 0.76 3.25
N ALA A 50 -9.79 0.45 4.44
CA ALA A 50 -8.51 0.94 4.96
C ALA A 50 -7.31 0.43 4.16
N GLY A 51 -7.32 -0.84 3.75
CA GLY A 51 -6.28 -1.44 2.90
C GLY A 51 -6.26 -0.83 1.50
N LEU A 52 -7.43 -0.60 0.89
CA LEU A 52 -7.52 0.07 -0.41
C LEU A 52 -6.98 1.51 -0.37
N ARG A 53 -7.28 2.27 0.69
CA ARG A 53 -6.73 3.63 0.86
C ARG A 53 -5.23 3.61 1.15
N THR A 54 -4.76 2.63 1.92
CA THR A 54 -3.32 2.41 2.16
C THR A 54 -2.59 2.17 0.83
N LEU A 55 -3.09 1.26 -0.02
CA LEU A 55 -2.52 1.02 -1.34
C LEU A 55 -2.55 2.27 -2.23
N ALA A 56 -3.68 2.98 -2.26
CA ALA A 56 -3.80 4.23 -3.01
C ALA A 56 -2.76 5.27 -2.53
N GLY A 57 -2.57 5.40 -1.21
CA GLY A 57 -1.52 6.24 -0.62
C GLY A 57 -0.12 5.82 -1.06
N HIS A 58 0.18 4.52 -1.06
CA HIS A 58 1.48 4.01 -1.53
C HIS A 58 1.74 4.33 -3.01
N PHE A 59 0.72 4.18 -3.87
CA PHE A 59 0.82 4.58 -5.27
C PHE A 59 1.06 6.09 -5.42
N LEU A 60 0.37 6.92 -4.63
CA LEU A 60 0.59 8.37 -4.64
C LEU A 60 2.02 8.73 -4.19
N THR A 61 2.55 8.08 -3.16
CA THR A 61 3.95 8.27 -2.72
C THR A 61 4.94 7.93 -3.83
N LEU A 62 4.74 6.81 -4.54
CA LEU A 62 5.60 6.42 -5.67
C LEU A 62 5.49 7.43 -6.84
N ALA A 63 4.30 7.97 -7.08
CA ALA A 63 4.05 8.94 -8.13
C ALA A 63 4.56 10.36 -7.83
N GLU A 64 5.04 10.65 -6.61
CA GLU A 64 5.55 11.99 -6.24
C GLU A 64 6.69 12.46 -7.17
N ASP A 65 6.74 13.76 -7.41
CA ASP A 65 7.84 14.37 -8.17
C ASP A 65 9.21 14.05 -7.51
N GLY A 66 10.19 13.76 -8.37
CA GLY A 66 11.53 13.38 -7.94
C GLY A 66 11.64 11.98 -7.33
N THR A 67 10.61 11.13 -7.38
CA THR A 67 10.80 9.70 -7.11
C THR A 67 11.64 9.09 -8.23
N PRO A 68 12.77 8.43 -7.91
CA PRO A 68 13.61 7.80 -8.92
C PRO A 68 12.84 6.74 -9.71
N ASP A 69 13.23 6.56 -10.96
CA ASP A 69 12.79 5.41 -11.75
C ASP A 69 13.27 4.09 -11.12
N GLY A 70 12.46 3.05 -11.18
CA GLY A 70 12.70 1.76 -10.52
C GLY A 70 12.47 1.78 -9.00
N ALA A 71 12.02 2.89 -8.41
CA ALA A 71 11.64 2.92 -7.01
C ALA A 71 10.43 2.01 -6.78
N HIS A 72 10.54 1.08 -5.81
CA HIS A 72 9.48 0.12 -5.54
C HIS A 72 9.29 -0.19 -4.07
N LEU A 73 8.11 -0.74 -3.76
CA LEU A 73 7.73 -1.26 -2.45
C LEU A 73 7.34 -2.73 -2.60
N HIS A 74 8.01 -3.60 -1.84
CA HIS A 74 7.66 -5.02 -1.73
C HIS A 74 6.68 -5.23 -0.58
N LEU A 75 5.60 -5.94 -0.87
CA LEU A 75 4.59 -6.38 0.08
C LEU A 75 4.55 -7.90 0.09
N GLU A 76 4.58 -8.47 1.29
CA GLU A 76 4.59 -9.91 1.53
C GLU A 76 3.77 -10.23 2.80
N GLU A 77 3.49 -11.51 3.06
CA GLU A 77 2.64 -11.98 4.18
C GLU A 77 3.09 -11.47 5.56
N ASN A 78 4.39 -11.31 5.78
CA ASN A 78 4.95 -10.78 7.02
C ASN A 78 5.16 -9.25 6.99
N ASN A 79 4.86 -8.59 5.87
CA ASN A 79 5.07 -7.17 5.64
C ASN A 79 3.90 -6.56 4.84
N GLY A 80 2.71 -6.64 5.44
CA GLY A 80 1.52 -5.90 4.99
C GLY A 80 0.43 -6.72 4.30
N LEU A 81 0.72 -7.94 3.85
CA LEU A 81 -0.30 -8.81 3.24
C LEU A 81 -0.84 -9.83 4.24
N GLU A 82 -2.08 -10.27 4.04
CA GLU A 82 -2.69 -11.34 4.79
C GLU A 82 -2.04 -12.69 4.47
N ALA A 83 -2.11 -13.63 5.43
CA ALA A 83 -1.49 -14.95 5.29
C ALA A 83 -2.01 -15.74 4.09
N GLY A 84 -1.11 -16.36 3.34
CA GLY A 84 -1.40 -17.06 2.10
C GLY A 84 -1.41 -16.19 0.85
N SER A 85 -1.16 -14.88 0.97
CA SER A 85 -1.00 -13.99 -0.19
C SER A 85 0.26 -14.32 -0.98
N VAL A 86 0.19 -14.13 -2.30
CA VAL A 86 1.40 -14.03 -3.13
C VAL A 86 2.06 -12.67 -2.92
N GLY A 87 3.38 -12.59 -3.15
CA GLY A 87 4.09 -11.32 -3.05
C GLY A 87 3.60 -10.30 -4.09
N LEU A 88 3.56 -9.03 -3.71
CA LEU A 88 3.16 -7.91 -4.56
C LEU A 88 4.25 -6.83 -4.56
N VAL A 89 4.61 -6.34 -5.74
CA VAL A 89 5.54 -5.22 -5.90
C VAL A 89 4.80 -4.05 -6.51
N LEU A 90 4.88 -2.89 -5.86
CA LEU A 90 4.44 -1.61 -6.43
C LEU A 90 5.68 -0.88 -6.90
N GLU A 91 5.76 -0.52 -8.18
CA GLU A 91 6.97 0.08 -8.77
C GLU A 91 6.60 1.31 -9.60
N ARG A 92 7.42 2.37 -9.49
CA ARG A 92 7.48 3.44 -10.47
C ARG A 92 8.41 3.00 -11.60
N CYS A 93 7.89 3.01 -12.81
CA CYS A 93 8.65 2.71 -14.03
C CYS A 93 8.23 3.73 -15.10
N ASP A 94 9.05 4.75 -15.30
CA ASP A 94 8.91 5.76 -16.36
C ASP A 94 9.74 5.42 -17.61
N ASP A 95 10.63 4.41 -17.51
CA ASP A 95 11.44 3.89 -18.62
C ASP A 95 10.72 2.70 -19.32
N GLU A 96 10.45 2.82 -20.64
CA GLU A 96 10.06 1.70 -21.54
C GLU A 96 11.21 1.27 -22.47
#